data_AF-A0A0G4EZD6-F1
#
_entry.id   AF-A0A0G4EZD6-F1
#
_cell.length_a   1.000
_cell.length_b   1.000
_cell.length_c   1.000
_cell.angle_alpha   90.00
_cell.angle_beta   90.00
_cell.angle_gamma   90.00
#
_symmetry.space_group_name_H-M   'P 1'
#
loop_
_entity.id
_entity.type
_entity.pdbx_description
1 polymer ?
#
loop_
_entity_poly.entity_id
_entity_poly.type
_entity_poly.pdbx_seq_one_letter_code
_entity_poly.pdbx_strand_id
1 'polypeptide(L)'
;MDLDSMRIDFSMRMERLRCPLLFEAFVEHALLNSGWQHGWDIETSNEEDTEGRIAALASIIEMRPIDQELDWKLRVLVDAHKKCCQDDRAFVDFYQGMWRELDKGEHWVVNICEPVYLTLPQEDFNCAMEMICKSLELSTERKPLGYFKAIDIDGDGVASWEDLERAGLKDHYMEILNQAVAEWKARQQANDAPQDKTVVG
;
A
#
# COMPACT_ATOMS: atom_id res chain seq x y z
N MET A 1 -1.07 -3.15 21.90
CA MET A 1 -0.50 -3.18 20.54
C MET A 1 -1.67 -2.83 19.63
N ASP A 2 -1.60 -1.71 18.92
CA ASP A 2 -2.66 -1.28 18.02
C ASP A 2 -2.72 -2.19 16.78
N LEU A 3 -3.87 -2.28 16.12
CA LEU A 3 -4.12 -3.15 14.96
C LEU A 3 -3.12 -2.85 13.83
N ASP A 4 -2.79 -1.57 13.64
CA ASP A 4 -1.79 -1.14 12.64
C ASP A 4 -0.41 -1.68 12.99
N SER A 5 0.03 -1.59 14.26
CA SER A 5 1.30 -2.15 14.71
C SER A 5 1.36 -3.67 14.50
N MET A 6 0.25 -4.39 14.74
CA MET A 6 0.18 -5.83 14.49
C MET A 6 0.29 -6.17 12.99
N ARG A 7 -0.36 -5.40 12.11
CA ARG A 7 -0.29 -5.59 10.66
C ARG A 7 1.08 -5.24 10.09
N ILE A 8 1.72 -4.21 10.62
CA ILE A 8 3.10 -3.83 10.28
C ILE A 8 4.05 -4.95 10.71
N ASP A 9 3.98 -5.39 11.97
CA ASP A 9 4.79 -6.50 12.49
C ASP A 9 4.60 -7.77 11.68
N PHE A 10 3.36 -8.10 11.33
CA PHE A 10 3.05 -9.25 10.49
C PHE A 10 3.62 -9.08 9.07
N SER A 11 3.45 -7.90 8.46
CA SER A 11 3.98 -7.59 7.13
C SER A 11 5.51 -7.67 7.10
N MET A 12 6.20 -7.18 8.13
CA MET A 12 7.65 -7.31 8.28
C MET A 12 8.07 -8.77 8.43
N ARG A 13 7.40 -9.55 9.28
CA ARG A 13 7.69 -11.00 9.46
C ARG A 13 7.47 -11.81 8.19
N MET A 14 6.55 -11.36 7.34
CA MET A 14 6.24 -12.00 6.07
C MET A 14 7.03 -11.42 4.89
N GLU A 15 8.00 -10.53 5.15
CA GLU A 15 8.83 -9.85 4.14
C GLU A 15 7.99 -9.14 3.06
N ARG A 16 6.94 -8.46 3.50
CA ARG A 16 5.88 -7.86 2.67
C ARG A 16 5.58 -6.40 3.00
N LEU A 17 6.42 -5.75 3.80
CA LEU A 17 6.28 -4.31 4.09
C LEU A 17 6.69 -3.48 2.86
N ARG A 18 5.80 -3.42 1.86
CA ARG A 18 5.99 -2.71 0.59
C ARG A 18 5.17 -1.42 0.56
N CYS A 19 5.71 -0.37 -0.07
CA CYS A 19 5.04 0.93 -0.16
C CYS A 19 3.63 0.85 -0.79
N PRO A 20 3.40 0.10 -1.88
CA PRO A 20 2.05 0.00 -2.47
C PRO A 20 1.04 -0.62 -1.49
N LEU A 21 1.40 -1.74 -0.85
CA LEU A 21 0.53 -2.41 0.13
C LEU A 21 0.29 -1.56 1.37
N LEU A 22 1.31 -0.84 1.83
CA LEU A 22 1.17 0.07 2.97
C LEU A 22 0.18 1.20 2.65
N PHE A 23 0.30 1.79 1.46
CA PHE A 23 -0.61 2.85 1.03
C PHE A 23 -2.04 2.34 0.82
N GLU A 24 -2.21 1.23 0.11
CA GLU A 24 -3.51 0.59 -0.12
C GLU A 24 -4.23 0.29 1.21
N ALA A 25 -3.54 -0.38 2.14
CA ALA A 25 -4.12 -0.70 3.45
C ALA A 25 -4.45 0.56 4.26
N PHE A 26 -3.64 1.62 4.15
CA PHE A 26 -3.91 2.88 4.82
C PHE A 26 -5.18 3.56 4.28
N VAL A 27 -5.37 3.56 2.96
CA VAL A 27 -6.57 4.08 2.29
C VAL A 27 -7.81 3.26 2.66
N GLU A 28 -7.73 1.94 2.61
CA GLU A 28 -8.81 1.03 3.02
C GLU A 28 -9.24 1.32 4.46
N HIS A 29 -8.30 1.38 5.39
CA HIS A 29 -8.59 1.67 6.80
C HIS A 29 -9.15 3.08 7.01
N ALA A 30 -8.65 4.07 6.28
CA ALA A 30 -9.20 5.41 6.33
C ALA A 30 -10.68 5.40 5.94
N LEU A 31 -11.05 4.63 4.90
CA LEU A 31 -12.42 4.52 4.44
C LEU A 31 -13.29 3.77 5.43
N LEU A 32 -12.87 2.61 5.92
CA LEU A 32 -13.64 1.83 6.90
C LEU A 32 -13.93 2.64 8.18
N ASN A 33 -12.96 3.41 8.64
CA ASN A 33 -13.10 4.21 9.85
C ASN A 33 -14.00 5.44 9.65
N SER A 34 -13.91 6.08 8.49
CA SER A 34 -14.57 7.39 8.24
C SER A 34 -15.91 7.25 7.53
N GLY A 35 -16.11 6.14 6.82
CA GLY A 35 -17.20 5.91 5.87
C GLY A 35 -18.34 5.05 6.41
N TRP A 36 -18.22 4.46 7.59
CA TRP A 36 -19.24 3.55 8.16
C TRP A 36 -20.66 4.13 8.12
N GLN A 37 -20.83 5.37 8.56
CA GLN A 37 -22.13 6.07 8.56
C GLN A 37 -22.65 6.44 7.15
N HIS A 38 -21.85 6.23 6.11
CA HIS A 38 -22.13 6.52 4.70
C HIS A 38 -22.28 5.25 3.87
N GLY A 39 -22.43 4.09 4.49
CA GLY A 39 -22.62 2.80 3.81
C GLY A 39 -21.32 2.10 3.40
N TRP A 40 -20.17 2.58 3.87
CA TRP A 40 -18.88 1.90 3.70
C TRP A 40 -18.65 0.93 4.86
N ASP A 41 -18.97 -0.33 4.62
CA ASP A 41 -18.62 -1.43 5.49
C ASP A 41 -17.45 -2.23 4.89
N ILE A 42 -17.10 -3.34 5.53
CA ILE A 42 -16.00 -4.20 5.06
C ILE A 42 -16.32 -4.78 3.68
N GLU A 43 -17.57 -5.15 3.41
CA GLU A 43 -17.95 -5.78 2.15
C GLU A 43 -17.89 -4.76 1.02
N THR A 44 -18.53 -3.60 1.17
CA THR A 44 -18.55 -2.56 0.14
C THR A 44 -17.18 -1.92 -0.08
N SER A 45 -16.36 -1.77 0.97
CA SER A 45 -14.98 -1.31 0.83
C SER A 45 -14.11 -2.33 0.08
N ASN A 46 -14.36 -3.63 0.23
CA ASN A 46 -13.60 -4.67 -0.46
C ASN A 46 -13.96 -4.81 -1.94
N GLU A 47 -15.18 -4.43 -2.32
CA GLU A 47 -15.62 -4.41 -3.73
C GLU A 47 -14.95 -3.31 -4.55
N GLU A 48 -14.61 -2.19 -3.93
CA GLU A 48 -13.90 -1.08 -4.57
C GLU A 48 -12.40 -1.35 -4.66
N ASP A 49 -11.78 -0.95 -5.77
CA ASP A 49 -10.33 -0.86 -5.86
C ASP A 49 -9.80 0.37 -5.10
N THR A 50 -8.47 0.50 -4.99
CA THR A 50 -7.85 1.63 -4.27
C THR A 50 -8.27 2.99 -4.84
N GLU A 51 -8.48 3.12 -6.16
CA GLU A 51 -8.91 4.38 -6.76
C GLU A 51 -10.35 4.74 -6.38
N GLY A 52 -11.25 3.76 -6.37
CA GLY A 52 -12.63 3.89 -5.90
C GLY A 52 -12.69 4.29 -4.43
N ARG A 53 -11.88 3.65 -3.58
CA ARG A 53 -11.76 4.01 -2.15
C ARG A 53 -11.27 5.45 -1.96
N ILE A 54 -10.31 5.92 -2.76
CA ILE A 54 -9.85 7.32 -2.73
C ILE A 54 -10.99 8.29 -3.10
N ALA A 55 -11.78 7.97 -4.13
CA ALA A 55 -12.92 8.80 -4.54
C ALA A 55 -14.02 8.84 -3.45
N ALA A 56 -14.25 7.72 -2.76
CA ALA A 56 -15.16 7.64 -1.63
C ALA A 56 -14.71 8.53 -0.46
N LEU A 57 -13.41 8.50 -0.12
CA LEU A 57 -12.84 9.36 0.92
C LEU A 57 -13.00 10.85 0.59
N ALA A 58 -12.76 11.24 -0.67
CA ALA A 58 -13.00 12.61 -1.09
C ALA A 58 -14.45 13.05 -0.92
N SER A 59 -15.41 12.18 -1.26
CA SER A 59 -16.83 12.43 -1.04
C SER A 59 -17.14 12.65 0.46
N ILE A 60 -16.53 11.86 1.35
CA ILE A 60 -16.71 12.01 2.80
C ILE A 60 -16.17 13.36 3.29
N ILE A 61 -15.02 13.82 2.78
CA ILE A 61 -14.43 15.13 3.10
C ILE A 61 -15.38 16.28 2.74
N GLU A 62 -16.13 16.16 1.64
CA GLU A 62 -17.11 17.17 1.22
C GLU A 62 -18.41 17.12 2.02
N MET A 63 -18.84 15.94 2.45
CA MET A 63 -20.11 15.75 3.14
C MET A 63 -20.07 16.19 4.61
N ARG A 64 -18.90 16.15 5.26
CA ARG A 64 -18.80 16.46 6.69
C ARG A 64 -17.41 16.93 7.14
N PRO A 65 -17.32 17.61 8.30
CA PRO A 65 -16.05 17.82 8.98
C PRO A 65 -15.34 16.49 9.33
N ILE A 66 -14.01 16.53 9.34
CA ILE A 66 -13.11 15.40 9.65
C ILE A 66 -12.61 15.55 11.10
N ASP A 67 -13.54 15.57 12.06
CA ASP A 67 -13.30 15.86 13.48
C ASP A 67 -13.52 14.65 14.40
N GLN A 68 -13.97 13.51 13.87
CA GLN A 68 -14.19 12.31 14.66
C GLN A 68 -12.85 11.63 15.03
N GLU A 69 -12.80 10.93 16.15
CA GLU A 69 -11.56 10.24 16.58
C GLU A 69 -11.08 9.23 15.53
N LEU A 70 -12.02 8.46 14.97
CA LEU A 70 -11.77 7.43 13.96
C LEU A 70 -11.26 8.00 12.63
N ASP A 71 -11.48 9.28 12.35
CA ASP A 71 -11.05 9.94 11.11
C ASP A 71 -9.53 10.18 11.01
N TRP A 72 -8.74 9.76 12.01
CA TRP A 72 -7.35 10.19 12.11
C TRP A 72 -6.51 9.84 10.88
N LYS A 73 -6.76 8.71 10.20
CA LYS A 73 -6.08 8.37 8.93
C LYS A 73 -6.52 9.28 7.80
N LEU A 74 -7.81 9.58 7.71
CA LEU A 74 -8.34 10.53 6.73
C LEU A 74 -7.77 11.94 6.97
N ARG A 75 -7.61 12.36 8.23
CA ARG A 75 -6.90 13.61 8.57
C ARG A 75 -5.46 13.59 8.08
N VAL A 76 -4.73 12.48 8.28
CA VAL A 76 -3.36 12.34 7.77
C VAL A 76 -3.32 12.53 6.25
N LEU A 77 -4.25 11.91 5.51
CA LEU A 77 -4.33 12.09 4.05
C LEU A 77 -4.64 13.55 3.67
N VAL A 78 -5.58 14.19 4.36
CA VAL A 78 -5.94 15.59 4.09
C VAL A 78 -4.77 16.54 4.40
N ASP A 79 -4.08 16.34 5.52
CA ASP A 79 -2.95 17.18 5.93
C ASP A 79 -1.73 16.96 5.03
N ALA A 80 -1.47 15.72 4.63
CA ALA A 80 -0.42 15.40 3.66
C ALA A 80 -0.72 16.03 2.30
N HIS A 81 -1.96 15.96 1.81
CA HIS A 81 -2.36 16.63 0.57
C HIS A 81 -2.15 18.14 0.63
N LYS A 82 -2.65 18.81 1.68
CA LYS A 82 -2.46 20.26 1.88
C LYS A 82 -1.01 20.70 1.98
N LYS A 83 -0.14 19.87 2.55
CA LYS A 83 1.25 20.21 2.82
C LYS A 83 2.18 19.86 1.65
N CYS A 84 1.92 18.75 0.97
CA CYS A 84 2.84 18.18 -0.01
C CYS A 84 2.43 18.47 -1.45
N CYS A 85 1.14 18.65 -1.75
CA CYS A 85 0.68 19.00 -3.10
C CYS A 85 1.11 20.43 -3.45
N GLN A 86 2.05 20.57 -4.40
CA GLN A 86 2.62 21.88 -4.78
C GLN A 86 1.94 22.52 -6.00
N ASP A 87 1.03 21.80 -6.66
CA ASP A 87 0.46 22.16 -7.97
C ASP A 87 -1.08 22.22 -7.97
N ASP A 88 -1.68 22.38 -6.79
CA ASP A 88 -3.12 22.58 -6.58
C ASP A 88 -4.04 21.47 -7.14
N ARG A 89 -3.50 20.28 -7.46
CA ARG A 89 -4.33 19.12 -7.83
C ARG A 89 -5.34 18.82 -6.73
N ALA A 90 -6.55 18.46 -7.13
CA ALA A 90 -7.58 18.01 -6.20
C ALA A 90 -7.15 16.75 -5.44
N PHE A 91 -7.73 16.52 -4.27
CA PHE A 91 -7.40 15.39 -3.39
C PHE A 91 -7.44 14.04 -4.14
N VAL A 92 -8.51 13.81 -4.92
CA VAL A 92 -8.68 12.58 -5.71
C VAL A 92 -7.58 12.43 -6.75
N ASP A 93 -7.33 13.48 -7.55
CA ASP A 93 -6.33 13.45 -8.61
C ASP A 93 -4.92 13.22 -8.06
N PHE A 94 -4.61 13.83 -6.91
CA PHE A 94 -3.34 13.66 -6.23
C PHE A 94 -3.13 12.21 -5.78
N TYR A 95 -4.06 11.65 -5.02
CA TYR A 95 -3.89 10.31 -4.46
C TYR A 95 -4.08 9.19 -5.47
N GLN A 96 -4.97 9.34 -6.45
CA GLN A 96 -5.04 8.39 -7.56
C GLN A 96 -3.79 8.46 -8.43
N GLY A 97 -3.23 9.65 -8.66
CA GLY A 97 -1.94 9.81 -9.33
C GLY A 97 -0.81 9.09 -8.57
N MET A 98 -0.77 9.25 -7.25
CA MET A 98 0.21 8.56 -6.40
C MET A 98 0.01 7.04 -6.41
N TRP A 99 -1.24 6.57 -6.36
CA TRP A 99 -1.55 5.14 -6.45
C TRP A 99 -1.09 4.54 -7.77
N ARG A 100 -1.42 5.16 -8.91
CA ARG A 100 -1.00 4.69 -10.24
C ARG A 100 0.51 4.61 -10.37
N GLU A 101 1.24 5.51 -9.72
CA GLU A 101 2.68 5.45 -9.65
C GLU A 101 3.14 4.26 -8.80
N LEU A 102 2.64 4.14 -7.56
CA LEU A 102 2.95 3.02 -6.66
C LEU A 102 2.59 1.65 -7.24
N ASP A 103 1.52 1.54 -8.01
CA ASP A 103 1.05 0.28 -8.56
C ASP A 103 1.95 -0.26 -9.68
N LYS A 104 2.87 0.55 -10.20
CA LYS A 104 3.89 0.06 -11.14
C LYS A 104 4.76 -1.00 -10.48
N GLY A 105 4.99 -2.10 -11.20
CA GLY A 105 5.70 -3.29 -10.70
C GLY A 105 7.07 -3.01 -10.05
N GLU A 106 7.76 -1.95 -10.48
CA GLU A 106 9.04 -1.50 -9.91
C GLU A 106 8.99 -1.11 -8.42
N HIS A 107 7.86 -0.61 -7.91
CA HIS A 107 7.70 -0.29 -6.47
C HIS A 107 7.32 -1.52 -5.63
N TRP A 108 6.90 -2.63 -6.27
CA TRP A 108 6.57 -3.88 -5.59
C TRP A 108 7.80 -4.73 -5.27
N VAL A 109 8.93 -4.47 -5.93
CA VAL A 109 10.22 -5.16 -5.69
C VAL A 109 10.97 -4.55 -4.50
N VAL A 110 10.62 -3.30 -4.18
CA VAL A 110 11.25 -2.49 -3.16
C VAL A 110 10.57 -2.79 -1.85
N ASN A 111 11.38 -3.09 -0.82
CA ASN A 111 11.02 -2.98 0.60
C ASN A 111 10.35 -4.21 1.25
N ILE A 112 11.02 -4.81 2.24
CA ILE A 112 10.52 -5.93 3.05
C ILE A 112 10.63 -5.66 4.56
N CYS A 113 11.23 -4.54 4.97
CA CYS A 113 11.54 -4.19 6.36
C CYS A 113 11.71 -2.68 6.55
N GLU A 114 11.94 -2.21 7.78
CA GLU A 114 12.31 -0.81 8.02
C GLU A 114 13.81 -0.54 7.72
N PRO A 115 14.17 0.68 7.26
CA PRO A 115 13.28 1.80 6.95
C PRO A 115 12.47 1.57 5.67
N VAL A 116 11.26 2.15 5.62
CA VAL A 116 10.41 2.08 4.43
C VAL A 116 11.06 2.87 3.30
N TYR A 117 11.49 2.18 2.26
CA TYR A 117 12.18 2.81 1.14
C TYR A 117 11.20 3.43 0.13
N LEU A 118 11.33 4.73 -0.07
CA LEU A 118 10.48 5.50 -0.97
C LEU A 118 11.23 5.75 -2.28
N THR A 119 10.65 5.29 -3.39
CA THR A 119 11.24 5.40 -4.73
C THR A 119 10.38 6.21 -5.70
N LEU A 120 9.39 6.94 -5.20
CA LEU A 120 8.47 7.72 -6.03
C LEU A 120 9.24 8.83 -6.77
N PRO A 121 8.98 9.05 -8.07
CA PRO A 121 9.72 10.05 -8.83
C PRO A 121 9.29 11.49 -8.51
N GLN A 122 8.02 11.71 -8.13
CA GLN A 122 7.54 13.03 -7.74
C GLN A 122 7.82 13.31 -6.25
N GLU A 123 8.32 14.52 -5.97
CA GLU A 123 8.68 14.96 -4.61
C GLU A 123 7.47 15.05 -3.68
N ASP A 124 6.34 15.48 -4.21
CA ASP A 124 5.08 15.61 -3.47
C ASP A 124 4.53 14.25 -3.03
N PHE A 125 4.65 13.22 -3.85
CA PHE A 125 4.28 11.84 -3.51
C PHE A 125 5.21 11.27 -2.44
N ASN A 126 6.53 11.49 -2.54
CA ASN A 126 7.45 11.12 -1.46
C ASN A 126 7.08 11.81 -0.15
N CYS A 127 6.86 13.13 -0.18
CA CYS A 127 6.45 13.91 0.99
C CYS A 127 5.17 13.36 1.63
N ALA A 128 4.16 13.03 0.83
CA ALA A 128 2.91 12.47 1.33
C ALA A 128 3.12 11.08 1.96
N MET A 129 3.89 10.21 1.31
CA MET A 129 4.17 8.88 1.83
C MET A 129 5.03 8.91 3.10
N GLU A 130 5.96 9.85 3.23
CA GLU A 130 6.71 10.09 4.48
C GLU A 130 5.78 10.46 5.63
N MET A 131 4.78 11.30 5.38
CA MET A 131 3.79 11.67 6.40
C MET A 131 2.92 10.48 6.81
N ILE A 132 2.50 9.64 5.86
CA ILE A 132 1.77 8.40 6.14
C ILE A 132 2.63 7.45 6.98
N CYS A 133 3.86 7.15 6.54
CA CYS A 133 4.77 6.28 7.27
C CYS A 133 5.04 6.79 8.69
N LYS A 134 5.29 8.10 8.83
CA LYS A 134 5.49 8.73 10.14
C LYS A 134 4.27 8.59 11.06
N SER A 135 3.05 8.69 10.52
CA SER A 135 1.82 8.49 11.29
C SER A 135 1.66 7.06 11.81
N LEU A 136 2.34 6.11 11.17
CA LEU A 136 2.42 4.70 11.55
C LEU A 136 3.69 4.37 12.35
N GLU A 137 4.43 5.39 12.80
CA GLU A 137 5.72 5.25 13.52
C GLU A 137 6.82 4.54 12.71
N LEU A 138 6.70 4.50 11.39
CA LEU A 138 7.68 3.90 10.49
C LEU A 138 8.76 4.91 10.10
N SER A 139 10.01 4.46 10.13
CA SER A 139 11.12 5.20 9.53
C SER A 139 11.07 5.11 8.00
N THR A 140 11.57 6.14 7.29
CA THR A 140 11.63 6.17 5.83
C THR A 140 13.02 6.54 5.33
N GLU A 141 13.37 6.04 4.16
CA GLU A 141 14.57 6.47 3.44
C GLU A 141 14.27 6.60 1.95
N ARG A 142 14.56 7.76 1.37
CA ARG A 142 14.38 8.00 -0.06
C ARG A 142 15.50 7.34 -0.85
N LYS A 143 15.13 6.63 -1.92
CA LYS A 143 16.05 5.97 -2.84
C LYS A 143 15.67 6.26 -4.28
N PRO A 144 16.64 6.32 -5.21
CA PRO A 144 16.30 6.40 -6.62
C PRO A 144 15.52 5.16 -7.04
N LEU A 145 14.62 5.33 -8.01
CA LEU A 145 13.96 4.23 -8.69
C LEU A 145 15.02 3.24 -9.22
N GLY A 146 14.82 1.94 -8.98
CA GLY A 146 15.80 0.91 -9.33
C GLY A 146 16.96 0.72 -8.33
N TYR A 147 16.97 1.39 -7.17
CA TYR A 147 17.93 1.12 -6.09
C TYR A 147 17.83 -0.32 -5.57
N PHE A 148 16.60 -0.83 -5.40
CA PHE A 148 16.37 -2.24 -5.07
C PHE A 148 16.28 -3.03 -6.35
N LYS A 149 17.39 -3.69 -6.57
CA LYS A 149 17.67 -4.59 -7.67
C LYS A 149 17.12 -5.97 -7.31
N ALA A 150 16.62 -6.72 -8.30
CA ALA A 150 16.04 -8.03 -8.06
C ALA A 150 17.02 -8.97 -7.36
N ILE A 151 16.47 -9.89 -6.57
CA ILE A 151 17.22 -11.02 -6.00
C ILE A 151 17.77 -11.81 -7.17
N ASP A 152 19.08 -11.71 -7.29
CA ASP A 152 19.99 -12.62 -7.92
C ASP A 152 19.57 -14.08 -7.73
N ILE A 153 19.04 -14.70 -8.79
CA ILE A 153 18.60 -16.11 -8.78
C ILE A 153 19.83 -17.04 -8.72
N ASP A 154 21.03 -16.54 -9.04
CA ASP A 154 22.22 -17.35 -9.35
C ASP A 154 23.45 -17.07 -8.44
N GLY A 155 23.39 -16.06 -7.58
CA GLY A 155 24.43 -15.71 -6.61
C GLY A 155 25.57 -14.79 -7.11
N ASP A 156 25.45 -14.13 -8.27
CA ASP A 156 26.50 -13.26 -8.85
C ASP A 156 26.40 -11.74 -8.56
N GLY A 157 25.30 -11.27 -7.96
CA GLY A 157 25.10 -9.89 -7.55
C GLY A 157 23.88 -9.19 -8.15
N VAL A 158 23.74 -7.92 -7.79
CA VAL A 158 22.49 -7.18 -7.93
C VAL A 158 22.41 -6.48 -9.30
N ALA A 159 21.41 -6.80 -10.14
CA ALA A 159 21.17 -6.23 -11.49
C ALA A 159 20.04 -5.17 -11.53
N SER A 160 20.17 -4.13 -12.37
CA SER A 160 19.18 -3.04 -12.44
C SER A 160 17.93 -3.42 -13.25
N TRP A 161 16.82 -2.69 -13.04
CA TRP A 161 15.58 -2.87 -13.80
C TRP A 161 15.79 -2.67 -15.32
N GLU A 162 16.57 -1.65 -15.69
CA GLU A 162 16.98 -1.41 -17.09
C GLU A 162 17.78 -2.58 -17.68
N ASP A 163 18.58 -3.27 -16.86
CA ASP A 163 19.33 -4.46 -17.31
C ASP A 163 18.41 -5.67 -17.49
N LEU A 164 17.40 -5.85 -16.63
CA LEU A 164 16.39 -6.91 -16.80
C LEU A 164 15.54 -6.69 -18.06
N GLU A 165 15.16 -5.44 -18.34
CA GLU A 165 14.42 -5.08 -19.56
C GLU A 165 15.30 -5.24 -20.80
N ARG A 166 16.56 -4.81 -20.76
CA ARG A 166 17.53 -5.03 -21.85
C ARG A 166 17.83 -6.53 -22.06
N ALA A 167 17.80 -7.33 -21.01
CA ALA A 167 18.01 -8.78 -21.05
C ALA A 167 16.74 -9.57 -21.43
N GLY A 168 15.58 -8.90 -21.54
CA GLY A 168 14.30 -9.57 -21.82
C GLY A 168 13.79 -10.46 -20.67
N LEU A 169 14.28 -10.26 -19.45
CA LEU A 169 13.95 -11.07 -18.27
C LEU A 169 12.78 -10.51 -17.44
N LYS A 170 12.28 -9.34 -17.84
CA LYS A 170 11.14 -8.63 -17.24
C LYS A 170 9.90 -9.52 -17.10
N ASP A 171 9.50 -10.18 -18.19
CA ASP A 171 8.28 -10.98 -18.22
C ASP A 171 8.38 -12.21 -17.32
N HIS A 172 9.56 -12.84 -17.29
CA HIS A 172 9.82 -13.98 -16.43
C HIS A 172 9.82 -13.62 -14.95
N TYR A 173 10.39 -12.47 -14.59
CA TYR A 173 10.32 -11.95 -13.22
C TYR A 173 8.88 -11.67 -12.79
N MET A 174 8.09 -11.05 -13.66
CA MET A 174 6.67 -10.77 -13.39
C MET A 174 5.85 -12.06 -13.25
N GLU A 175 6.15 -13.09 -14.03
CA GLU A 175 5.52 -14.41 -13.91
C GLU A 175 5.77 -15.04 -12.54
N ILE A 176 7.04 -15.04 -12.08
CA ILE A 176 7.41 -15.57 -10.75
C ILE A 176 6.72 -14.78 -9.63
N LEU A 177 6.72 -13.44 -9.73
CA LEU A 177 6.08 -12.57 -8.74
C LEU A 177 4.57 -12.87 -8.67
N ASN A 178 3.90 -12.94 -9.82
CA ASN A 178 2.47 -13.22 -9.91
C ASN A 178 2.12 -14.61 -9.36
N GLN A 179 2.96 -15.62 -9.61
CA GLN A 179 2.80 -16.94 -9.04
C GLN A 179 2.92 -16.92 -7.51
N ALA A 180 3.91 -16.22 -6.96
CA ALA A 180 4.07 -16.07 -5.51
C ALA A 180 2.89 -15.32 -4.85
N VAL A 181 2.32 -14.33 -5.55
CA VAL A 181 1.10 -13.63 -5.12
C VAL A 181 -0.11 -14.57 -5.14
N ALA A 182 -0.28 -15.35 -6.21
CA ALA A 182 -1.38 -16.31 -6.36
C ALA A 182 -1.33 -17.42 -5.29
N GLU A 183 -0.15 -18.00 -5.06
CA GLU A 183 0.05 -19.01 -4.01
C GLU A 183 -0.28 -18.47 -2.62
N TRP A 184 0.04 -17.20 -2.36
CA TRP A 184 -0.33 -16.57 -1.11
C TRP A 184 -1.83 -16.33 -0.97
N LYS A 185 -2.50 -15.85 -2.03
CA LYS A 185 -3.97 -15.69 -2.03
C LYS A 185 -4.66 -17.03 -1.76
N ALA A 186 -4.19 -18.11 -2.36
CA ALA A 186 -4.69 -19.46 -2.13
C ALA A 186 -4.50 -19.91 -0.66
N ARG A 187 -3.36 -19.58 -0.05
CA ARG A 187 -3.10 -19.88 1.37
C ARG A 187 -4.00 -19.07 2.31
N GLN A 188 -4.31 -17.81 1.99
CA GLN A 188 -5.25 -17.00 2.77
C GLN A 188 -6.66 -17.57 2.71
N GLN A 189 -7.16 -17.88 1.50
CA GLN A 189 -8.47 -18.51 1.32
C GLN A 189 -8.58 -19.87 2.01
N ALA A 190 -7.49 -20.64 2.07
CA ALA A 190 -7.46 -21.90 2.81
C ALA A 190 -7.48 -21.72 4.33
N ASN A 191 -6.93 -20.61 4.85
CA ASN A 191 -6.95 -20.29 6.27
C ASN A 191 -8.28 -19.67 6.73
N ASP A 192 -9.02 -19.02 5.82
CA ASP A 192 -10.34 -18.44 6.09
C ASP A 192 -11.50 -19.43 5.89
N ALA A 193 -11.22 -20.67 5.47
CA ALA A 193 -12.22 -21.72 5.35
C ALA A 193 -12.71 -22.15 6.75
N PRO A 194 -14.04 -22.15 7.02
CA PRO A 194 -14.56 -22.49 8.34
C PRO A 194 -14.17 -23.92 8.72
N GLN A 195 -13.43 -24.07 9.83
CA GLN A 195 -13.14 -25.38 10.40
C GLN A 195 -14.45 -26.00 10.88
N ASP A 196 -14.96 -26.93 10.09
CA ASP A 196 -16.11 -27.75 10.42
C ASP A 196 -15.77 -28.56 11.68
N LYS A 197 -16.29 -28.12 12.83
CA LYS A 197 -16.14 -28.83 14.10
C LYS A 197 -16.98 -30.10 14.02
N THR A 198 -16.36 -31.18 13.58
CA THR A 198 -16.89 -32.52 13.79
C THR A 198 -16.85 -32.81 15.29
N VAL A 199 -17.96 -32.54 15.98
CA VAL A 199 -18.23 -33.06 17.32
C VAL A 199 -18.52 -34.54 17.14
N VAL A 200 -17.55 -35.40 17.46
CA VAL A 200 -17.79 -36.84 17.63
C VAL A 200 -18.10 -37.06 19.10
N GLY A 201 -19.37 -37.39 19.37
CA GLY A 201 -19.86 -37.81 20.68
C GLY A 201 -19.60 -39.27 20.99
#